data_AF-A0A2J8JPC3-F1
#
_entry.id   AF-A0A2J8JPC3-F1
#
_cell.length_a   1.000
_cell.length_b   1.000
_cell.length_c   1.000
_cell.angle_alpha   90.00
_cell.angle_beta   90.00
_cell.angle_gamma   90.00
#
_symmetry.space_group_name_H-M   'P 1'
#
loop_
_entity.id
_entity.type
_entity.pdbx_description
1 polymer ?
#
loop_
_entity_poly.entity_id
_entity_poly.type
_entity_poly.pdbx_seq_one_letter_code
_entity_poly.pdbx_strand_id
1 'polypeptide(L)'
;MDEEIVSEKQAEESHRQDSANLLIFILLLTLTILTIWLFKHRRARFLHETGLAMIYGLLVGLVLRYGIHVPSDVNNVTLSCEVQSSPTTLLVNVSGKFYEYTLKGEISSHELNNVQDNEMLRKVTFDPEVFFNILLPPIIFYAGYSLKRRHFFRNLGSILAYAFLGTAISCFVIGSIMYGCVTL
;
A
#
# COMPACT_ATOMS: atom_id res chain seq x y z
N MET A 1 -31.45 -27.64 -27.14
CA MET A 1 -31.87 -28.33 -25.90
C MET A 1 -30.71 -28.45 -24.93
N ASP A 2 -29.55 -28.99 -25.34
CA ASP A 2 -28.37 -29.04 -24.46
C ASP A 2 -27.75 -27.66 -24.16
N GLU A 3 -27.78 -26.72 -25.12
CA GLU A 3 -27.29 -25.34 -24.91
C GLU A 3 -28.15 -24.52 -23.93
N GLU A 4 -29.47 -24.73 -23.91
CA GLU A 4 -30.37 -24.08 -22.94
C GLU A 4 -30.13 -24.60 -21.52
N ILE A 5 -29.94 -25.92 -21.36
CA ILE A 5 -29.66 -26.55 -20.06
C ILE A 5 -28.30 -26.10 -19.51
N VAL A 6 -27.30 -25.90 -20.37
CA VAL A 6 -25.99 -25.36 -19.97
C VAL A 6 -26.11 -23.88 -19.58
N SER A 7 -26.90 -23.09 -20.31
CA SER A 7 -27.14 -21.67 -20.01
C SER A 7 -27.88 -21.47 -18.68
N GLU A 8 -28.92 -22.27 -18.40
CA GLU A 8 -29.65 -22.21 -17.12
C GLU A 8 -28.76 -22.60 -15.93
N LYS A 9 -27.91 -23.63 -16.08
CA LYS A 9 -26.96 -24.01 -15.03
C LYS A 9 -25.88 -22.95 -14.80
N GLN A 10 -25.39 -22.30 -15.86
CA GLN A 10 -24.45 -21.19 -15.73
C GLN A 10 -25.09 -19.95 -15.08
N ALA A 11 -26.38 -19.67 -15.36
CA ALA A 11 -27.12 -18.60 -14.72
C ALA A 11 -27.36 -18.87 -13.22
N GLU A 12 -27.64 -20.12 -12.84
CA GLU A 12 -27.80 -20.53 -11.44
C GLU A 12 -26.48 -20.42 -10.65
N GLU A 13 -25.35 -20.83 -11.24
CA GLU A 13 -24.04 -20.68 -10.63
C GLU A 13 -23.62 -19.21 -10.48
N SER A 14 -23.91 -18.37 -11.47
CA SER A 14 -23.69 -16.92 -11.40
C SER A 14 -24.53 -16.28 -10.29
N HIS A 15 -25.82 -16.64 -10.18
CA HIS A 15 -26.69 -16.15 -9.12
C HIS A 15 -26.20 -16.53 -7.71
N ARG A 16 -25.59 -17.72 -7.57
CA ARG A 16 -25.01 -18.15 -6.29
C ARG A 16 -23.76 -17.34 -5.92
N GLN A 17 -22.92 -17.02 -6.89
CA GLN A 17 -21.71 -16.22 -6.70
C GLN A 17 -22.04 -14.76 -6.32
N ASP A 18 -23.01 -14.16 -7.01
CA ASP A 18 -23.45 -12.77 -6.75
C ASP A 18 -24.10 -12.64 -5.36
N SER A 19 -24.88 -13.65 -4.97
CA SER A 19 -25.49 -13.71 -3.64
C SER A 19 -24.43 -13.85 -2.53
N ALA A 20 -23.36 -14.62 -2.77
CA ALA A 20 -22.26 -14.76 -1.82
C ALA A 20 -21.46 -13.46 -1.66
N ASN A 21 -21.20 -12.74 -2.76
CA ASN A 21 -20.55 -11.43 -2.71
C ASN A 21 -21.38 -10.39 -1.94
N LEU A 22 -22.69 -10.35 -2.17
CA LEU A 22 -23.59 -9.45 -1.42
C LEU A 22 -23.60 -9.78 0.07
N LEU A 23 -23.60 -11.07 0.43
CA LEU A 23 -23.54 -11.51 1.82
C LEU A 23 -22.23 -11.06 2.49
N ILE A 24 -21.10 -11.18 1.79
CA ILE A 24 -19.80 -10.71 2.27
C ILE A 24 -19.83 -9.19 2.51
N PHE A 25 -20.40 -8.40 1.60
CA PHE A 25 -20.51 -6.95 1.80
C PHE A 25 -21.39 -6.57 2.99
N ILE A 26 -22.51 -7.27 3.19
CA ILE A 26 -23.40 -7.05 4.35
C ILE A 26 -22.69 -7.43 5.66
N LEU A 27 -21.93 -8.52 5.66
CA LEU A 27 -21.17 -8.96 6.83
C LEU A 27 -20.05 -7.97 7.18
N LEU A 28 -19.35 -7.45 6.18
CA LEU A 28 -18.36 -6.39 6.36
C LEU A 28 -18.98 -5.08 6.89
N LEU A 29 -20.15 -4.68 6.38
CA LEU A 29 -20.86 -3.49 6.87
C LEU A 29 -21.35 -3.65 8.32
N THR A 30 -21.84 -4.83 8.68
CA THR A 30 -22.26 -5.10 10.06
C THR A 30 -21.07 -5.17 11.03
N LEU A 31 -19.94 -5.77 10.64
CA LEU A 31 -18.70 -5.77 11.42
C LEU A 31 -18.12 -4.36 11.60
N THR A 32 -18.19 -3.49 10.59
CA THR A 32 -17.70 -2.10 10.71
C THR A 32 -18.57 -1.30 11.70
N ILE A 33 -19.90 -1.46 11.64
CA ILE A 33 -20.80 -0.84 12.62
C ILE A 33 -20.55 -1.39 14.03
N LEU A 34 -20.35 -2.71 14.17
CA LEU A 34 -20.07 -3.36 15.45
C LEU A 34 -18.73 -2.91 16.04
N THR A 35 -17.69 -2.80 15.22
CA THR A 35 -16.36 -2.33 15.65
C THR A 35 -16.40 -0.88 16.09
N ILE A 36 -17.11 0.01 15.37
CA ILE A 36 -17.34 1.40 15.79
C ILE A 36 -18.12 1.47 17.11
N TRP A 37 -19.18 0.67 17.24
CA TRP A 37 -19.99 0.61 18.46
C TRP A 37 -19.20 0.07 19.66
N LEU A 38 -18.42 -0.98 19.45
CA LEU A 38 -17.55 -1.58 20.46
C LEU A 38 -16.46 -0.60 20.90
N PHE A 39 -15.88 0.16 19.96
CA PHE A 39 -14.91 1.21 20.27
C PHE A 39 -15.53 2.33 21.11
N LYS A 40 -16.77 2.70 20.82
CA LYS A 40 -17.55 3.69 21.58
C LYS A 40 -17.93 3.19 22.98
N HIS A 41 -18.26 1.90 23.14
CA HIS A 41 -18.72 1.34 24.40
C HIS A 41 -17.57 0.95 25.35
N ARG A 42 -16.41 0.53 24.83
CA ARG A 42 -15.30 0.04 25.68
C ARG A 42 -14.39 1.13 26.28
N ARG A 43 -14.64 2.43 26.03
CA ARG A 43 -13.85 3.59 26.51
C ARG A 43 -12.35 3.26 26.66
N ALA A 44 -11.73 2.76 25.58
CA ALA A 44 -10.33 2.38 25.58
C ALA A 44 -9.46 3.64 25.59
N ARG A 45 -9.24 4.22 26.78
CA ARG A 45 -8.57 5.52 26.96
C ARG A 45 -7.04 5.46 26.81
N PHE A 46 -6.48 4.27 26.60
CA PHE A 46 -5.03 4.02 26.63
C PHE A 46 -4.41 3.71 25.27
N LEU A 47 -5.21 3.57 24.21
CA LEU A 47 -4.69 3.31 22.88
C LEU A 47 -4.61 4.62 22.11
N HIS A 48 -3.38 5.09 21.90
CA HIS A 48 -3.12 6.26 21.07
C HIS A 48 -3.56 5.95 19.63
N GLU A 49 -4.43 6.77 19.07
CA GLU A 49 -5.04 6.57 17.75
C GLU A 49 -3.98 6.41 16.65
N THR A 50 -2.89 7.20 16.72
CA THR A 50 -1.74 7.07 15.81
C THR A 50 -0.86 5.88 16.15
N GLY A 51 -0.78 5.46 17.41
CA GLY A 51 -0.05 4.26 17.83
C GLY A 51 -0.70 2.98 17.32
N LEU A 52 -2.03 2.90 17.37
CA LEU A 52 -2.79 1.81 16.77
C LEU A 52 -2.61 1.77 15.24
N ALA A 53 -2.68 2.91 14.57
CA ALA A 53 -2.47 2.97 13.12
C ALA A 53 -1.08 2.44 12.72
N MET A 54 -0.03 2.78 13.48
CA MET A 54 1.32 2.24 13.24
C MET A 54 1.40 0.72 13.46
N ILE A 55 0.78 0.21 14.53
CA ILE A 55 0.78 -1.23 14.83
C ILE A 55 0.00 -2.02 13.77
N TYR A 56 -1.15 -1.50 13.33
CA TYR A 56 -1.92 -2.10 12.23
C TYR A 56 -1.15 -2.07 10.91
N GLY A 57 -0.46 -0.96 10.59
CA GLY A 57 0.39 -0.87 9.40
C GLY A 57 1.52 -1.91 9.42
N LEU A 58 2.17 -2.11 10.56
CA LEU A 58 3.20 -3.12 10.73
C LEU A 58 2.65 -4.54 10.59
N LEU A 59 1.51 -4.83 11.21
CA LEU A 59 0.89 -6.15 11.19
C LEU A 59 0.37 -6.50 9.79
N VAL A 60 -0.30 -5.56 9.11
CA VAL A 60 -0.73 -5.72 7.71
C VAL A 60 0.46 -5.89 6.79
N GLY A 61 1.54 -5.11 6.97
CA GLY A 61 2.78 -5.27 6.19
C GLY A 61 3.42 -6.66 6.35
N LEU A 62 3.44 -7.20 7.57
CA LEU A 62 3.90 -8.57 7.85
C LEU A 62 3.00 -9.63 7.22
N VAL A 63 1.68 -9.48 7.33
CA VAL A 63 0.72 -10.41 6.73
C VAL A 63 0.78 -10.40 5.22
N LEU A 64 0.92 -9.25 4.58
CA LEU A 64 1.10 -9.16 3.12
C LEU A 64 2.40 -9.81 2.66
N ARG A 65 3.48 -9.66 3.44
CA ARG A 65 4.79 -10.24 3.12
C ARG A 65 4.84 -11.76 3.25
N TYR A 66 4.12 -12.33 4.23
CA TYR A 66 4.22 -13.76 4.56
C TYR A 66 2.96 -14.58 4.26
N GLY A 67 1.80 -13.94 4.12
CA GLY A 67 0.49 -14.60 4.05
C GLY A 67 -0.05 -14.78 2.64
N ILE A 68 0.48 -14.05 1.65
CA ILE A 68 0.00 -14.16 0.26
C ILE A 68 0.97 -15.07 -0.51
N HIS A 69 0.66 -16.37 -0.55
CA HIS A 69 1.19 -17.27 -1.57
C HIS A 69 0.12 -17.36 -2.66
N VAL A 70 0.26 -16.61 -3.75
CA VAL A 70 -0.67 -16.71 -4.88
C VAL A 70 -0.28 -17.89 -5.75
N PRO A 71 -1.20 -18.83 -6.05
CA PRO A 71 -0.93 -19.91 -6.98
C PRO A 71 -0.58 -19.34 -8.36
N SER A 72 0.57 -19.78 -8.88
CA SER A 72 1.15 -19.32 -10.14
C SER A 72 0.39 -19.96 -11.31
N ASP A 73 -0.60 -19.27 -11.86
CA ASP A 73 -1.18 -19.62 -13.16
C ASP A 73 -0.79 -18.55 -14.18
N VAL A 74 0.48 -18.63 -14.61
CA VAL A 74 0.99 -17.83 -15.72
C VAL A 74 1.75 -18.74 -16.67
N ASN A 75 1.20 -18.94 -17.88
CA ASN A 75 1.94 -19.50 -19.00
C ASN A 75 2.96 -18.45 -19.46
N ASN A 76 4.07 -18.35 -18.74
CA ASN A 76 5.15 -17.41 -19.04
C ASN A 76 5.87 -17.85 -20.32
N VAL A 77 5.72 -17.08 -21.39
CA VAL A 77 6.53 -17.23 -22.60
C VAL A 77 7.72 -16.28 -22.48
N THR A 78 8.90 -16.82 -22.17
CA THR A 78 10.14 -16.05 -22.11
C THR A 78 10.72 -15.90 -23.51
N LEU A 79 10.76 -14.68 -24.04
CA LEU A 79 11.44 -14.34 -25.28
C LEU A 79 12.68 -13.50 -24.95
N SER A 80 13.87 -14.00 -25.29
CA SER A 80 15.12 -13.26 -25.13
C SER A 80 15.41 -12.48 -26.41
N CYS A 81 15.47 -11.16 -26.31
CA CYS A 81 15.96 -10.29 -27.37
C CYS A 81 17.08 -9.44 -26.77
N GLU A 82 18.28 -9.54 -27.34
CA GLU A 82 19.45 -8.82 -26.86
C GLU A 82 19.41 -7.40 -27.44
N VAL A 83 19.17 -6.41 -26.57
CA VAL A 83 19.06 -5.00 -26.95
C VAL A 83 20.16 -4.24 -26.22
N GLN A 84 20.92 -3.44 -26.97
CA GLN A 84 22.13 -2.77 -26.46
C GLN A 84 21.84 -1.54 -25.61
N SER A 85 20.58 -1.08 -25.60
CA SER A 85 20.05 -0.06 -24.71
C SER A 85 18.80 -0.61 -24.03
N SER A 86 18.44 -0.09 -22.84
CA SER A 86 17.22 -0.47 -22.13
C SER A 86 16.09 0.52 -22.48
N PRO A 87 15.30 0.28 -23.55
CA PRO A 87 14.20 1.17 -23.92
C PRO A 87 13.06 1.11 -22.89
N THR A 88 12.39 2.25 -22.68
CA THR A 88 11.26 2.38 -21.75
C THR A 88 9.97 1.72 -22.25
N THR A 89 9.85 1.52 -23.57
CA THR A 89 8.68 0.97 -24.26
C THR A 89 9.11 -0.01 -25.35
N LEU A 90 8.42 -1.16 -25.43
CA LEU A 90 8.64 -2.21 -26.42
C LEU A 90 7.34 -2.45 -27.20
N LEU A 91 7.42 -2.42 -28.53
CA LEU A 91 6.30 -2.80 -29.39
C LEU A 91 6.54 -4.23 -29.90
N VAL A 92 5.67 -5.15 -29.50
CA VAL A 92 5.76 -6.56 -29.89
C VAL A 92 4.66 -6.88 -30.91
N ASN A 93 5.04 -7.43 -32.06
CA ASN A 93 4.09 -7.90 -33.06
C ASN A 93 3.69 -9.35 -32.76
N VAL A 94 2.42 -9.58 -32.42
CA VAL A 94 1.85 -10.90 -32.22
C VAL A 94 0.74 -11.11 -33.24
N SER A 95 0.95 -12.01 -34.20
CA SER A 95 -0.04 -12.39 -35.22
C SER A 95 -0.63 -11.21 -36.01
N GLY A 96 0.17 -10.18 -36.31
CA GLY A 96 -0.24 -9.02 -37.12
C GLY A 96 -0.80 -7.83 -36.32
N LYS A 97 -0.76 -7.90 -34.98
CA LYS A 97 -1.12 -6.79 -34.09
C LYS A 97 0.08 -6.35 -33.27
N PHE A 98 0.28 -5.04 -33.16
CA PHE A 98 1.32 -4.46 -32.31
C PHE A 98 0.78 -4.21 -30.90
N TYR A 99 1.48 -4.73 -29.90
CA TYR A 99 1.20 -4.53 -28.50
C TYR A 99 2.32 -3.70 -27.87
N GLU A 100 1.96 -2.66 -27.15
CA GLU A 100 2.89 -1.82 -26.42
C GLU A 100 3.08 -2.35 -24.99
N TYR A 101 4.33 -2.64 -24.63
CA TYR A 101 4.74 -3.07 -23.31
C TYR A 101 5.67 -2.02 -22.71
N THR A 102 5.36 -1.57 -21.50
CA THR A 102 6.22 -0.64 -20.75
C THR A 102 7.16 -1.42 -19.84
N LEU A 103 8.44 -1.04 -19.84
CA LEU A 103 9.43 -1.65 -18.95
C LEU A 103 8.99 -1.41 -17.51
N LYS A 104 8.71 -2.50 -16.78
CA LYS A 104 8.31 -2.44 -15.38
C LYS A 104 9.53 -2.43 -14.44
N GLY A 105 10.65 -3.05 -14.79
CA GLY A 105 11.85 -3.09 -13.95
C GLY A 105 12.78 -4.24 -14.33
N GLU A 106 14.02 -4.22 -13.85
CA GLU A 106 14.97 -5.33 -13.99
C GLU A 106 14.69 -6.43 -12.94
N ILE A 107 14.84 -7.69 -13.34
CA ILE A 107 14.61 -8.84 -12.47
C ILE A 107 15.93 -9.63 -12.46
N SER A 108 16.48 -9.88 -11.27
CA SER A 108 17.67 -10.71 -11.12
C SER A 108 17.40 -12.13 -11.64
N SER A 109 18.35 -12.71 -12.36
CA SER A 109 18.24 -14.05 -12.96
C SER A 109 17.98 -15.17 -11.94
N HIS A 110 18.25 -14.93 -10.65
CA HIS A 110 17.99 -15.86 -9.55
C HIS A 110 16.52 -15.86 -9.04
N GLU A 111 15.66 -14.94 -9.53
CA GLU A 111 14.30 -14.70 -9.02
C GLU A 111 13.19 -14.88 -10.08
N LEU A 112 13.43 -15.70 -11.12
CA LEU A 112 12.46 -15.90 -12.21
C LEU A 112 11.17 -16.64 -11.77
N ASN A 113 11.23 -17.39 -10.67
CA ASN A 113 10.08 -18.13 -10.14
C ASN A 113 9.16 -17.30 -9.22
N ASN A 114 9.61 -16.13 -8.73
CA ASN A 114 8.89 -15.26 -7.78
C ASN A 114 8.51 -13.90 -8.37
N VAL A 115 8.35 -13.81 -9.69
CA VAL A 115 8.00 -12.54 -10.38
C VAL A 115 6.66 -11.99 -9.90
N GLN A 116 5.70 -12.86 -9.56
CA GLN A 116 4.34 -12.46 -9.18
C GLN A 116 4.26 -11.83 -7.77
N ASP A 117 5.03 -12.34 -6.81
CA ASP A 117 5.09 -11.79 -5.44
C ASP A 117 5.66 -10.37 -5.44
N ASN A 118 6.68 -10.13 -6.27
CA ASN A 118 7.29 -8.82 -6.46
C ASN A 118 6.34 -7.83 -7.16
N GLU A 119 5.49 -8.29 -8.08
CA GLU A 119 4.49 -7.44 -8.75
C GLU A 119 3.42 -6.95 -7.78
N MET A 120 2.88 -7.84 -6.95
CA MET A 120 1.89 -7.49 -5.92
C MET A 120 2.49 -6.57 -4.86
N LEU A 121 3.70 -6.86 -4.39
CA LEU A 121 4.40 -6.02 -3.41
C LEU A 121 4.60 -4.61 -3.95
N ARG A 122 4.96 -4.47 -5.24
CA ARG A 122 5.10 -3.16 -5.87
C ARG A 122 3.77 -2.43 -6.06
N LYS A 123 2.69 -3.14 -6.40
CA LYS A 123 1.33 -2.55 -6.50
C LYS A 123 0.78 -2.09 -5.15
N VAL A 124 1.19 -2.74 -4.06
CA VAL A 124 0.76 -2.42 -2.68
C VAL A 124 1.68 -1.40 -2.01
N THR A 125 2.89 -1.19 -2.56
CA THR A 125 3.78 -0.12 -2.12
C THR A 125 3.28 1.21 -2.66
N PHE A 126 2.97 2.14 -1.76
CA PHE A 126 2.52 3.47 -2.14
C PHE A 126 3.65 4.28 -2.76
N ASP A 127 3.36 4.96 -3.88
CA ASP A 127 4.30 5.91 -4.49
C ASP A 127 4.57 7.08 -3.54
N PRO A 128 5.85 7.31 -3.17
CA PRO A 128 6.19 8.36 -2.20
C PRO A 128 5.82 9.75 -2.72
N GLU A 129 5.90 9.99 -4.03
CA GLU A 129 5.55 11.27 -4.63
C GLU A 129 4.08 11.63 -4.44
N VAL A 130 3.18 10.66 -4.57
CA VAL A 130 1.75 10.87 -4.31
C VAL A 130 1.51 11.17 -2.84
N PHE A 131 2.20 10.45 -1.95
CA PHE A 131 2.09 10.70 -0.51
C PHE A 131 2.57 12.11 -0.14
N PHE A 132 3.79 12.50 -0.54
CA PHE A 132 4.38 13.77 -0.16
C PHE A 132 3.71 14.97 -0.83
N ASN A 133 3.36 14.86 -2.12
CA ASN A 133 2.83 16.00 -2.87
C ASN A 133 1.31 16.15 -2.74
N ILE A 134 0.56 15.07 -2.50
CA ILE A 134 -0.91 15.10 -2.50
C ILE A 134 -1.49 14.82 -1.10
N LEU A 135 -1.01 13.80 -0.38
CA LEU A 135 -1.63 13.38 0.88
C LEU A 135 -1.13 14.16 2.11
N LEU A 136 0.16 14.47 2.16
CA LEU A 136 0.79 15.14 3.29
C LEU A 136 0.27 16.58 3.53
N PRO A 137 0.04 17.43 2.51
CA PRO A 137 -0.44 18.79 2.74
C PRO A 137 -1.83 18.87 3.42
N PRO A 138 -2.86 18.10 2.99
CA PRO A 138 -4.14 18.04 3.70
C PRO A 138 -4.04 17.53 5.15
N ILE A 139 -3.18 16.54 5.41
CA ILE A 139 -2.99 15.99 6.76
C ILE A 139 -2.42 17.04 7.70
N ILE A 140 -1.35 17.73 7.28
CA ILE A 140 -0.73 18.81 8.07
C ILE A 140 -1.73 19.96 8.25
N PHE A 141 -2.50 20.30 7.21
CA PHE A 141 -3.51 21.34 7.29
C PHE A 141 -4.60 21.01 8.31
N TYR A 142 -5.13 19.79 8.30
CA TYR A 142 -6.13 19.35 9.28
C TYR A 142 -5.56 19.37 10.71
N ALA A 143 -4.35 18.85 10.89
CA ALA A 143 -3.66 18.86 12.18
C ALA A 143 -3.48 20.29 12.71
N GLY A 144 -3.04 21.22 11.86
CA GLY A 144 -2.89 22.64 12.20
C GLY A 144 -4.23 23.35 12.46
N TYR A 145 -5.27 23.04 11.68
CA TYR A 145 -6.60 23.63 11.83
C TYR A 145 -7.27 23.22 13.16
N SER A 146 -7.07 21.98 13.60
CA SER A 146 -7.61 21.42 14.85
C SER A 146 -6.96 22.02 16.12
N LEU A 147 -5.83 22.73 15.99
CA LEU A 147 -5.13 23.31 17.15
C LEU A 147 -5.91 24.47 17.79
N LYS A 148 -5.96 24.45 19.14
CA LYS A 148 -6.54 25.54 19.94
C LYS A 148 -5.66 26.80 19.88
N ARG A 149 -5.97 27.70 18.93
CA ARG A 149 -5.22 28.95 18.65
C ARG A 149 -4.79 29.70 19.92
N ARG A 150 -5.70 29.96 20.87
CA ARG A 150 -5.42 30.73 22.09
C ARG A 150 -4.31 30.14 22.98
N HIS A 151 -4.29 28.81 23.15
CA HIS A 151 -3.27 28.14 23.96
C HIS A 151 -1.96 27.97 23.20
N PHE A 152 -2.04 27.75 21.88
CA PHE A 152 -0.89 27.66 21.00
C PHE A 152 -0.08 28.97 21.00
N PHE A 153 -0.73 30.12 20.74
CA PHE A 153 -0.05 31.41 20.70
C PHE A 153 0.52 31.85 22.05
N ARG A 154 -0.09 31.44 23.17
CA ARG A 154 0.45 31.74 24.51
C ARG A 154 1.74 30.96 24.82
N ASN A 155 1.96 29.82 24.19
CA ASN A 155 3.12 28.95 24.42
C ASN A 155 4.02 28.84 23.18
N LEU A 156 3.93 29.79 22.25
CA LEU A 156 4.64 29.71 20.97
C LEU A 156 6.16 29.65 21.16
N GLY A 157 6.70 30.36 22.16
CA GLY A 157 8.13 30.35 22.48
C GLY A 157 8.64 28.97 22.90
N SER A 158 7.91 28.23 23.76
CA SER A 158 8.33 26.90 24.17
C SER A 158 8.19 25.88 23.04
N ILE A 159 7.13 25.96 22.25
CA ILE A 159 6.93 25.12 21.06
C ILE A 159 8.07 25.31 20.05
N LEU A 160 8.43 26.56 19.77
CA LEU A 160 9.51 26.89 18.84
C LEU A 160 10.87 26.46 19.39
N ALA A 161 11.12 26.64 20.69
CA ALA A 161 12.34 26.18 21.34
C ALA A 161 12.49 24.65 21.27
N TYR A 162 11.43 23.89 21.55
CA TYR A 162 11.44 22.43 21.40
C TYR A 162 11.63 22.00 19.94
N ALA A 163 11.03 22.70 18.98
CA ALA A 163 11.20 22.41 17.57
C ALA A 163 12.66 22.59 17.13
N PHE A 164 13.28 23.72 17.47
CA PHE A 164 14.67 24.00 17.11
C PHE A 164 15.66 23.08 17.84
N LEU A 165 15.43 22.82 19.12
CA LEU A 165 16.27 21.91 19.90
C LEU A 165 16.19 20.48 19.36
N GLY A 166 14.99 20.01 19.00
CA GLY A 166 14.78 18.69 18.40
C GLY A 166 15.45 18.52 17.04
N THR A 167 15.37 19.53 16.17
CA THR A 167 16.04 19.49 14.86
C THR A 167 17.56 19.56 15.00
N ALA A 168 18.08 20.38 15.93
CA ALA A 168 19.51 20.45 16.21
C ALA A 168 20.06 19.11 16.68
N ILE A 169 19.42 18.48 17.67
CA ILE A 169 19.82 17.15 18.17
C ILE A 169 19.76 16.11 17.05
N SER A 170 18.69 16.10 16.24
CA SER A 170 18.55 15.16 15.13
C SER A 170 19.65 15.34 14.08
N CYS A 171 20.01 16.58 13.75
CA CYS A 171 21.09 16.90 12.82
C CYS A 171 22.44 16.38 13.33
N PHE A 172 22.76 16.62 14.62
CA PHE A 172 23.99 16.12 15.21
C PHE A 172 24.04 14.59 15.26
N VAL A 173 22.96 13.93 15.68
CA VAL A 173 22.92 12.46 15.78
C VAL A 173 23.08 11.82 14.40
N ILE A 174 22.30 12.24 13.41
CA ILE A 174 22.37 11.68 12.05
C ILE A 174 23.73 12.01 11.41
N GLY A 175 24.22 13.24 11.57
CA GLY A 175 25.52 13.66 11.07
C GLY A 175 26.68 12.87 11.67
N SER A 176 26.67 12.66 13.00
CA SER A 176 27.68 11.85 13.69
C SER A 176 27.61 10.37 13.31
N ILE A 177 26.42 9.79 13.16
CA ILE A 177 26.26 8.40 12.69
C ILE A 177 26.81 8.28 11.26
N MET A 178 26.44 9.18 10.36
CA MET A 178 26.91 9.17 8.98
C MET A 178 28.43 9.31 8.90
N TYR A 179 29.00 10.25 9.67
CA TYR A 179 30.45 10.42 9.75
C TYR A 179 31.14 9.16 10.30
N GLY A 180 30.57 8.55 11.34
CA GLY A 180 31.04 7.29 11.91
C GLY A 180 31.03 6.16 10.88
N CYS A 181 29.91 5.97 10.17
CA CYS A 181 29.78 4.94 9.13
C CYS A 181 30.66 5.16 7.90
N VAL A 182 30.97 6.41 7.56
CA VAL A 182 31.85 6.73 6.41
C VAL A 182 33.33 6.60 6.78
N THR A 183 33.68 6.84 8.04
CA THR A 183 35.08 6.79 8.51
C THR A 183 35.50 5.38 8.93
N LEU A 184 34.55 4.47 9.16
CA LEU A 184 34.74 3.03 9.39
C LEU A 184 34.91 2.27 8.07
#